data_AF-A0A345VKN4-F1
#
_entry.id   AF-A0A345VKN4-F1
#
_cell.length_a   1.000
_cell.length_b   1.000
_cell.length_c   1.000
_cell.angle_alpha   90.00
_cell.angle_beta   90.00
_cell.angle_gamma   90.00
#
_symmetry.space_group_name_H-M   'P 1'
#
loop_
_entity.id
_entity.type
_entity.pdbx_description
1 polymer ?
#
loop_
_entity_poly.entity_id
_entity_poly.type
_entity_poly.pdbx_seq_one_letter_code
_entity_poly.pdbx_strand_id
1 'polypeptide(L)' 'MINEVFSGIIEESILNGIINNPEEYQDISIKEIGVDSLATMEIVLRIEELCDIEINYDTFDIDDISTVGKILRLLEDNA' A
#
# COMPACT_ATOMS: atom_id res chain seq x y z
N MET A 1 -8.20 -3.34 6.35
CA MET A 1 -7.79 -2.71 5.08
C MET A 1 -6.32 -3.04 4.75
N ILE A 2 -5.33 -2.69 5.60
CA ILE A 2 -3.90 -3.02 5.37
C ILE A 2 -3.66 -4.50 5.01
N ASN A 3 -4.25 -5.42 5.78
CA ASN A 3 -4.10 -6.85 5.53
C ASN A 3 -4.59 -7.23 4.14
N GLU A 4 -5.72 -6.67 3.69
CA GLU A 4 -6.30 -6.96 2.38
C GLU A 4 -5.43 -6.41 1.24
N VAL A 5 -4.82 -5.23 1.43
CA VAL A 5 -3.93 -4.62 0.44
C VAL A 5 -2.66 -5.44 0.25
N PHE A 6 -2.00 -5.84 1.34
CA PHE A 6 -0.65 -6.42 1.26
C PHE A 6 -0.59 -7.95 1.35
N SER A 7 -1.69 -8.62 1.74
CA SER A 7 -1.70 -10.09 1.86
C SER A 7 -1.43 -10.76 0.52
N GLY A 8 -0.48 -11.68 0.53
CA GLY A 8 -0.02 -12.41 -0.67
C GLY A 8 0.94 -11.62 -1.56
N ILE A 9 1.16 -10.33 -1.29
CA ILE A 9 2.10 -9.47 -2.04
C ILE A 9 3.46 -9.42 -1.34
N ILE A 10 3.46 -9.22 -0.02
CA ILE A 10 4.68 -9.13 0.79
C ILE A 10 4.77 -10.31 1.76
N GLU A 11 5.96 -10.52 2.34
CA GLU A 11 6.15 -11.53 3.37
C GLU A 11 5.26 -11.28 4.59
N GLU A 12 4.68 -12.35 5.13
CA GLU A 12 3.77 -12.29 6.29
C GLU A 12 4.45 -11.70 7.53
N SER A 13 5.76 -11.89 7.69
CA SER A 13 6.58 -11.28 8.74
C SER A 13 6.56 -9.76 8.67
N ILE A 14 6.75 -9.20 7.46
CA ILE A 14 6.74 -7.76 7.19
C ILE A 14 5.33 -7.21 7.36
N LEU A 15 4.32 -7.90 6.82
CA LEU A 15 2.92 -7.49 6.96
C LEU A 15 2.50 -7.37 8.43
N ASN A 16 2.85 -8.37 9.24
CA ASN A 16 2.65 -8.31 10.68
C ASN A 16 3.45 -7.17 11.33
N GLY A 17 4.65 -6.87 10.84
CA GLY A 17 5.44 -5.71 11.24
C GLY A 17 4.71 -4.39 11.01
N ILE A 18 4.19 -4.17 9.79
CA ILE A 18 3.43 -2.98 9.40
C ILE A 18 2.15 -2.84 10.25
N ILE A 19 1.42 -3.93 10.48
CA ILE A 19 0.17 -3.91 11.26
C ILE A 19 0.43 -3.56 12.73
N ASN A 20 1.49 -4.13 13.33
CA ASN A 20 1.75 -3.96 14.75
C ASN A 20 2.56 -2.68 15.07
N ASN A 21 3.41 -2.22 14.15
CA ASN A 21 4.30 -1.07 14.36
C ASN A 21 4.35 -0.15 13.12
N PRO A 22 3.21 0.42 12.66
CA PRO A 22 3.15 1.19 11.41
C PRO A 22 4.12 2.38 11.36
N GLU A 23 4.40 3.02 12.51
CA GLU A 23 5.32 4.15 12.62
C GLU A 23 6.77 3.79 12.24
N GLU A 24 7.20 2.54 12.47
CA GLU A 24 8.55 2.08 12.11
C GLU A 24 8.68 1.82 10.60
N TYR A 25 7.56 1.58 9.91
CA TYR A 25 7.54 1.23 8.50
C TYR A 25 7.14 2.41 7.59
N GLN A 26 6.61 3.50 8.13
CA GLN A 26 6.00 4.58 7.35
C GLN A 26 6.91 5.20 6.27
N ASP A 27 8.21 5.29 6.55
CA ASP A 27 9.21 5.88 5.66
C ASP A 27 9.88 4.86 4.73
N ILE A 28 9.58 3.57 4.90
CA ILE A 28 10.16 2.49 4.10
C ILE A 28 9.50 2.49 2.72
N SER A 29 10.31 2.38 1.67
CA SER A 29 9.78 2.27 0.31
C SER A 29 9.09 0.93 0.12
N ILE A 30 7.97 0.91 -0.60
CA ILE A 30 7.26 -0.34 -0.92
C ILE A 30 8.18 -1.34 -1.66
N LYS A 31 9.15 -0.84 -2.41
CA LYS A 31 10.13 -1.68 -3.12
C LYS A 31 11.06 -2.43 -2.17
N GLU A 32 11.35 -1.86 -1.00
CA GLU A 32 12.23 -2.47 0.00
C GLU A 32 11.54 -3.62 0.76
N ILE A 33 10.21 -3.61 0.80
CA ILE A 33 9.41 -4.68 1.42
C ILE A 33 8.96 -5.76 0.42
N GLY A 34 9.53 -5.76 -0.78
CA GLY A 34 9.29 -6.80 -1.79
C GLY A 34 8.18 -6.49 -2.80
N VAL A 35 7.63 -5.26 -2.81
CA VAL A 35 6.66 -4.85 -3.83
C VAL A 35 7.38 -4.48 -5.13
N ASP A 36 7.22 -5.30 -6.16
CA ASP A 36 7.70 -5.00 -7.51
C ASP A 36 6.70 -4.14 -8.32
N SER A 37 7.04 -3.80 -9.57
CA SER A 37 6.18 -2.96 -10.40
C SER A 37 4.81 -3.59 -10.73
N LEU A 38 4.72 -4.93 -10.78
CA LEU A 38 3.46 -5.63 -11.05
C LEU A 38 2.58 -5.62 -9.78
N ALA A 39 3.18 -5.97 -8.66
CA ALA A 39 2.57 -5.90 -7.33
C ALA A 39 2.14 -4.48 -6.96
N THR A 40 2.88 -3.46 -7.41
CA THR A 40 2.50 -2.05 -7.22
C THR A 40 1.14 -1.77 -7.87
N MET A 41 0.93 -2.24 -9.11
CA MET A 41 -0.35 -2.07 -9.80
C MET A 41 -1.48 -2.85 -9.09
N GLU A 42 -1.17 -4.05 -8.60
CA GLU A 42 -2.13 -4.84 -7.82
C GLU A 42 -2.56 -4.11 -6.53
N ILE A 43 -1.62 -3.47 -5.83
CA ILE A 43 -1.91 -2.64 -4.66
C ILE A 43 -2.86 -1.50 -5.01
N VAL A 44 -2.61 -0.78 -6.12
CA VAL A 44 -3.47 0.32 -6.59
C VAL A 44 -4.90 -0.17 -6.80
N LEU A 45 -5.08 -1.26 -7.54
CA LEU A 45 -6.39 -1.85 -7.80
C LEU A 45 -7.11 -2.30 -6.52
N ARG A 46 -6.39 -2.93 -5.58
CA ARG A 46 -6.96 -3.33 -4.28
C ARG A 46 -7.39 -2.11 -3.46
N ILE A 47 -6.65 -1.01 -3.51
CA ILE A 47 -7.03 0.23 -2.82
C ILE A 47 -8.29 0.83 -3.46
N GLU A 48 -8.40 0.87 -4.78
CA GLU A 48 -9.63 1.30 -5.48
C GLU A 48 -10.84 0.50 -5.02
N GLU A 49 -10.73 -0.83 -5.03
CA GLU A 49 -11.81 -1.74 -4.63
C GLU A 49 -12.17 -1.61 -3.15
N LEU A 50 -11.19 -1.48 -2.25
CA LEU A 50 -11.41 -1.41 -0.81
C LEU A 50 -11.97 -0.06 -0.35
N CYS A 51 -11.58 1.02 -1.01
CA CYS A 51 -11.97 2.38 -0.65
C CYS A 51 -13.16 2.89 -1.49
N ASP A 52 -13.64 2.12 -2.48
CA ASP A 52 -14.67 2.54 -3.45
C ASP A 52 -14.31 3.87 -4.13
N ILE A 53 -13.02 4.05 -4.46
CA ILE A 53 -12.47 5.22 -5.14
C ILE A 53 -12.12 4.90 -6.59
N GLU A 54 -12.24 5.90 -7.46
CA GLU A 54 -11.76 5.82 -8.84
C GLU A 54 -10.42 6.57 -8.94
N ILE A 55 -9.32 5.83 -9.09
CA ILE A 55 -8.00 6.42 -9.29
C ILE A 55 -7.90 6.86 -10.75
N ASN A 56 -7.64 8.15 -10.94
CA ASN A 56 -7.37 8.67 -12.27
C ASN A 56 -5.92 8.38 -12.66
N TYR A 57 -5.72 7.30 -13.41
CA TYR A 57 -4.43 6.85 -13.92
C TYR A 57 -3.71 7.84 -14.86
N ASP A 58 -4.40 8.85 -15.41
CA ASP A 58 -3.76 9.93 -16.18
C ASP A 58 -3.04 10.94 -15.26
N THR A 59 -3.46 11.03 -14.00
CA THR A 59 -2.94 11.98 -13.00
C THR A 59 -2.26 11.31 -11.80
N PHE A 60 -2.48 10.02 -11.61
CA PHE A 60 -1.93 9.25 -10.50
C PHE A 60 -0.43 9.07 -10.68
N ASP A 61 0.36 9.44 -9.68
CA ASP A 61 1.77 9.17 -9.64
C ASP A 61 2.04 7.94 -8.75
N ILE A 62 2.95 7.07 -9.17
CA ILE A 62 3.44 5.97 -8.34
C ILE A 62 4.06 6.52 -7.05
N ASP A 63 4.55 7.77 -7.08
CA ASP A 63 5.00 8.47 -5.90
C ASP A 63 3.91 8.64 -4.83
N ASP A 64 2.62 8.61 -5.17
CA ASP A 64 1.53 8.71 -4.18
C ASP A 64 1.41 7.46 -3.32
N ILE A 65 2.01 6.34 -3.72
CA ILE A 65 2.04 5.07 -2.96
C ILE A 65 3.47 4.55 -2.73
N SER A 66 4.50 5.37 -2.96
CA SER A 66 5.89 4.90 -2.98
C SER A 66 6.47 4.44 -1.64
N THR A 67 5.81 4.76 -0.52
CA THR A 67 6.16 4.30 0.82
C THR A 67 4.96 3.69 1.53
N VAL A 68 5.23 2.84 2.52
CA VAL A 68 4.17 2.23 3.34
C VAL A 68 3.29 3.31 3.96
N GLY A 69 3.88 4.36 4.52
CA GLY A 69 3.15 5.44 5.19
C GLY A 69 2.18 6.18 4.27
N LYS A 70 2.50 6.33 2.97
CA LYS A 70 1.59 6.95 2.02
C LYS A 70 0.37 6.06 1.73
N ILE A 71 0.58 4.75 1.57
CA ILE A 71 -0.52 3.80 1.43
C ILE A 71 -1.38 3.78 2.70
N LEU A 72 -0.76 3.78 3.88
CA LEU A 72 -1.49 3.82 5.15
C LEU A 72 -2.38 5.06 5.25
N ARG A 73 -1.83 6.25 4.94
CA ARG A 73 -2.61 7.50 4.92
C ARG A 73 -3.74 7.46 3.90
N LEU A 74 -3.47 6.95 2.70
CA LEU A 74 -4.50 6.82 1.67
C LEU A 74 -5.65 5.91 2.12
N LEU A 75 -5.35 4.82 2.84
CA LEU A 75 -6.37 3.95 3.42
C LEU A 75 -7.13 4.64 4.57
N GLU A 76 -6.44 5.36 5.45
CA GLU A 76 -7.07 6.09 6.57
C GLU A 76 -7.99 7.22 6.10
N ASP A 77 -7.59 7.96 5.06
CA ASP A 77 -8.35 9.08 4.51
C ASP A 77 -9.65 8.62 3.81
N ASN A 78 -9.74 7.34 3.43
CA ASN A 78 -10.87 6.75 2.70
C ASN A 78 -11.56 5.58 3.45
N ALA A 79 -11.34 5.45 4.75
CA ALA A 79 -11.94 4.42 5.62
C ALA A 79 -13.26 4.83 6.31
#